data_AF-A0A0R3EDI9-F1
#
_entry.id   AF-A0A0R3EDI9-F1
#
_cell.length_a   1.000
_cell.length_b   1.000
_cell.length_c   1.000
_cell.angle_alpha   90.00
_cell.angle_beta   90.00
_cell.angle_gamma   90.00
#
_symmetry.space_group_name_H-M   'P 1'
#
loop_
_entity.id
_entity.type
_entity.pdbx_description
1 polymer ?
#
loop_
_entity_poly.entity_id
_entity_poly.type
_entity_poly.pdbx_seq_one_letter_code
_entity_poly.pdbx_strand_id
1 'polypeptide(L)' 'MVAMGYALIALAVIAVIFSIAFIRRPDETWDIYESWKWQDPEANRPSPAALRLHGAGGLVVALLSAGFGLWLITTYG' A
#
# COMPACT_ATOMS: atom_id res chain seq x y z
N MET A 1 -6.79 3.16 26.03
CA MET A 1 -7.24 3.93 24.84
C MET A 1 -6.06 4.59 24.12
N VAL A 2 -5.13 5.25 24.83
CA VAL A 2 -3.94 5.90 24.26
C VAL A 2 -3.02 4.94 23.47
N ALA A 3 -2.70 3.75 24.02
CA ALA A 3 -1.86 2.75 23.32
C ALA A 3 -2.45 2.25 21.99
N MET A 4 -3.79 2.18 21.90
CA MET A 4 -4.49 1.77 20.67
C MET A 4 -4.38 2.85 19.60
N GLY A 5 -4.45 4.14 19.98
CA GLY A 5 -4.23 5.26 19.06
C GLY A 5 -2.83 5.24 18.43
N TYR A 6 -1.79 5.05 19.24
CA TYR A 6 -0.41 4.94 18.73
C TYR A 6 -0.20 3.73 17.81
N ALA A 7 -0.80 2.58 18.14
CA ALA A 7 -0.74 1.40 17.26
C ALA A 7 -1.38 1.65 15.90
N LEU A 8 -2.52 2.35 15.86
CA LEU A 8 -3.19 2.71 14.61
C LEU A 8 -2.40 3.75 13.79
N ILE A 9 -1.76 4.71 14.45
CA ILE A 9 -0.86 5.67 13.79
C ILE A 9 0.33 4.95 13.16
N ALA A 10 0.96 4.01 13.90
CA ALA A 10 2.05 3.21 13.36
C ALA A 10 1.62 2.38 12.15
N LEU A 11 0.42 1.78 12.20
CA LEU A 11 -0.15 1.04 11.08
C LEU A 11 -0.39 1.94 9.87
N ALA A 12 -0.89 3.15 10.07
CA ALA A 12 -1.09 4.13 8.98
C ALA A 12 0.24 4.51 8.32
N VAL A 13 1.30 4.73 9.11
CA VAL A 13 2.65 5.01 8.58
C VAL A 13 3.17 3.84 7.76
N ILE A 14 3.04 2.61 8.26
CA ILE A 14 3.43 1.41 7.52
C ILE A 14 2.67 1.33 6.20
N ALA A 15 1.34 1.51 6.21
CA ALA A 15 0.52 1.48 5.00
C ALA A 15 0.97 2.52 3.96
N VAL A 16 1.35 3.72 4.37
CA VAL A 16 1.90 4.75 3.48
C VAL A 16 3.22 4.29 2.84
N ILE A 17 4.14 3.71 3.62
CA ILE A 17 5.42 3.20 3.09
C ILE A 17 5.20 2.12 2.04
N PHE A 18 4.34 1.13 2.33
CA PHE A 18 3.99 0.09 1.36
C PHE A 18 3.36 0.69 0.10
N SER A 19 2.45 1.64 0.27
CA SER A 19 1.79 2.32 -0.85
C SER A 19 2.78 3.04 -1.77
N ILE A 20 3.80 3.69 -1.21
CA ILE A 20 4.90 4.30 -1.98
C ILE A 20 5.67 3.24 -2.78
N ALA A 21 5.91 2.07 -2.21
CA ALA A 21 6.56 0.96 -2.92
C ALA A 21 5.73 0.50 -4.13
N PHE A 22 4.42 0.32 -3.95
CA PHE A 22 3.49 -0.03 -5.04
C PHE A 22 3.46 1.01 -6.17
N ILE A 23 3.56 2.29 -5.83
CA ILE A 23 3.60 3.39 -6.83
C ILE A 23 4.93 3.38 -7.60
N ARG A 24 6.06 3.27 -6.90
CA ARG A 24 7.39 3.47 -7.50
C ARG A 24 7.89 2.24 -8.24
N ARG A 25 7.53 1.05 -7.79
CA ARG A 25 8.03 -0.23 -8.32
C ARG A 25 6.90 -1.24 -8.45
N PRO A 26 5.90 -0.97 -9.32
CA PRO A 26 4.75 -1.87 -9.50
C PRO A 26 5.17 -3.27 -9.96
N ASP A 27 6.24 -3.39 -10.76
CA ASP A 27 6.78 -4.68 -11.20
C ASP A 27 7.34 -5.51 -10.04
N GLU A 28 8.22 -4.93 -9.22
CA GLU A 28 8.82 -5.62 -8.08
C GLU A 28 7.77 -5.97 -7.01
N THR A 29 6.78 -5.09 -6.81
CA THR A 29 5.70 -5.34 -5.84
C THR A 29 4.74 -6.42 -6.31
N TRP A 30 4.42 -6.47 -7.60
CA TRP A 30 3.69 -7.62 -8.15
C TRP A 30 4.46 -8.91 -7.96
N ASP A 31 5.77 -8.90 -8.22
CA ASP A 31 6.61 -10.07 -8.10
C ASP A 31 6.70 -10.58 -6.64
N ILE A 32 6.76 -9.68 -5.67
CA ILE A 32 6.84 -10.04 -4.24
C ILE A 32 5.48 -10.48 -3.69
N TYR A 33 4.38 -9.78 -4.04
CA TYR A 33 3.09 -9.93 -3.36
C TYR A 33 2.04 -10.70 -4.14
N GLU A 34 2.21 -10.88 -5.45
CA GLU A 34 1.17 -11.47 -6.32
C GLU A 34 1.64 -12.61 -7.21
N SER A 35 2.93 -12.69 -7.58
CA SER A 35 3.44 -13.73 -8.48
C SER A 35 3.16 -15.15 -7.96
N TRP A 36 3.26 -15.36 -6.66
CA TRP A 36 3.04 -16.65 -5.99
C TRP A 36 1.64 -17.22 -6.17
N LYS A 37 0.67 -16.37 -6.55
CA LYS A 37 -0.72 -16.79 -6.82
C LYS A 37 -0.82 -17.57 -8.14
N TRP A 38 0.16 -17.45 -9.03
CA TRP A 38 0.13 -17.99 -10.37
C TRP A 38 1.07 -19.19 -10.51
N GLN A 39 0.62 -20.21 -11.22
CA GLN A 39 1.42 -21.40 -11.51
C GLN A 39 2.57 -21.09 -12.49
N ASP A 40 2.33 -20.17 -13.44
CA ASP A 40 3.34 -19.60 -14.33
C ASP A 40 3.31 -18.06 -14.21
N PRO A 41 4.20 -17.47 -13.41
CA PRO A 41 4.24 -16.02 -13.21
C PRO A 41 4.64 -15.23 -14.46
N GLU A 42 5.53 -15.76 -15.29
CA GLU A 42 5.97 -15.03 -16.49
C GLU A 42 4.84 -14.91 -17.51
N ALA A 43 4.07 -15.97 -17.70
CA ALA A 43 2.91 -15.94 -18.60
C ALA A 43 1.74 -15.08 -18.07
N ASN A 44 1.64 -14.91 -16.75
CA ASN A 44 0.56 -14.15 -16.10
C ASN A 44 0.98 -12.75 -15.66
N ARG A 45 2.15 -12.27 -16.11
CA ARG A 45 2.64 -10.94 -15.75
C ARG A 45 1.66 -9.87 -16.24
N PRO A 46 1.25 -8.92 -15.38
CA PRO A 46 0.26 -7.93 -15.76
C PRO A 46 0.79 -7.03 -16.87
N SER A 47 -0.12 -6.56 -17.72
CA SER A 47 0.22 -5.59 -18.76
C SER A 47 0.73 -4.27 -18.14
N PRO A 48 1.48 -3.45 -18.90
CA PRO A 48 1.93 -2.14 -18.42
C PRO A 48 0.78 -1.24 -17.93
N ALA A 49 -0.41 -1.36 -18.51
CA ALA A 49 -1.60 -0.63 -18.07
C ALA A 49 -2.12 -1.14 -16.72
N ALA A 50 -2.12 -2.46 -16.51
CA ALA A 50 -2.49 -3.07 -15.24
C ALA A 50 -1.50 -2.74 -14.12
N LEU A 51 -0.19 -2.72 -14.40
CA LEU A 51 0.84 -2.28 -13.45
C LEU A 51 0.68 -0.80 -13.06
N ARG A 52 0.29 0.06 -14.00
CA ARG A 52 -0.02 1.48 -13.69
C ARG A 52 -1.28 1.61 -12.83
N LEU A 53 -2.30 0.81 -13.09
CA LEU A 53 -3.49 0.72 -12.24
C LEU A 53 -3.14 0.22 -10.83
N HIS A 54 -2.20 -0.72 -10.73
CA HIS A 54 -1.66 -1.20 -9.48
C HIS A 54 -0.99 -0.06 -8.68
N GLY A 55 -0.15 0.73 -9.35
CA GLY A 55 0.44 1.94 -8.75
C GLY A 55 -0.60 2.99 -8.34
N ALA A 56 -1.65 3.19 -9.16
CA ALA A 56 -2.75 4.09 -8.81
C ALA A 56 -3.54 3.61 -7.58
N GLY A 57 -3.72 2.30 -7.41
CA GLY A 57 -4.26 1.71 -6.19
C GLY A 57 -3.41 2.04 -4.96
N GLY A 58 -2.09 1.94 -5.09
CA GLY A 58 -1.14 2.40 -4.07
C GLY A 58 -1.35 3.87 -3.69
N LEU A 59 -1.53 4.76 -4.67
CA LEU A 59 -1.79 6.18 -4.41
C LEU A 59 -3.08 6.41 -3.59
N VAL A 60 -4.17 5.71 -3.92
CA VAL A 60 -5.42 5.81 -3.17
C VAL A 60 -5.23 5.38 -1.72
N VAL A 61 -4.56 4.24 -1.49
CA VAL A 61 -4.28 3.74 -0.14
C VAL A 61 -3.38 4.70 0.65
N ALA A 62 -2.38 5.31 0.00
CA ALA A 62 -1.53 6.31 0.64
C ALA A 62 -2.34 7.52 1.13
N LEU A 63 -3.22 8.07 0.29
CA LEU A 63 -4.03 9.23 0.63
C LEU A 63 -5.01 8.93 1.78
N LEU A 64 -5.67 7.77 1.73
CA LEU A 64 -6.59 7.34 2.79
C LEU A 64 -5.84 7.11 4.11
N SER A 65 -4.68 6.45 4.06
CA SER A 65 -3.87 6.17 5.25
C SER A 65 -3.31 7.44 5.87
N ALA A 66 -2.85 8.39 5.05
CA ALA A 66 -2.37 9.69 5.51
C ALA A 66 -3.50 10.52 6.15
N GLY A 67 -4.67 10.59 5.52
CA GLY A 67 -5.82 11.30 6.06
C GLY A 67 -6.33 10.68 7.37
N PHE A 68 -6.41 9.35 7.41
CA PHE A 68 -6.79 8.62 8.62
C PHE A 68 -5.76 8.78 9.75
N GLY A 69 -4.46 8.68 9.44
CA GLY A 69 -3.39 8.90 10.39
C GLY A 69 -3.41 10.31 10.97
N LEU A 70 -3.63 11.33 10.13
CA LEU A 70 -3.78 12.71 10.58
C LEU A 70 -4.96 12.87 11.53
N TRP A 71 -6.12 12.30 11.18
CA TRP A 71 -7.31 12.34 12.03
C TRP A 71 -7.08 11.67 13.40
N LEU A 72 -6.36 10.55 13.43
CA LEU A 72 -5.98 9.87 14.67
C LEU A 72 -5.08 10.75 15.55
N ILE A 73 -4.08 11.41 14.94
CA ILE A 73 -3.17 12.32 15.65
C ILE A 73 -3.96 13.48 16.26
N THR A 74 -4.89 14.09 15.54
CA THR A 74 -5.68 15.22 16.07
C THR A 74 -6.71 14.81 17.12
N THR A 75 -7.11 13.53 17.16
CA THR A 75 -8.16 13.04 18.07
C THR A 75 -7.58 12.42 19.34
N TYR A 76 -6.42 11.77 19.25
CA TYR A 76 -5.83 10.96 20.32
C TYR A 76 -4.39 11.36 20.70
N GLY A 77 -3.78 12.30 19.97
CA GLY A 77 -2.43 12.81 20.20
C GLY A 77 -2.36 13.96 21.19
#